data_AF-A0A1I5LPR6-F1
#
_entry.id   AF-A0A1I5LPR6-F1
#
_cell.length_a   1.000
_cell.length_b   1.000
_cell.length_c   1.000
_cell.angle_alpha   90.00
_cell.angle_beta   90.00
_cell.angle_gamma   90.00
#
_symmetry.space_group_name_H-M   'P 1'
#
loop_
_entity.id
_entity.type
_entity.pdbx_description
1 polymer ?
#
loop_
_entity_poly.entity_id
_entity_poly.type
_entity_poly.pdbx_seq_one_letter_code
_entity_poly.pdbx_strand_id
1 'polypeptide(L)' 'MKQVKIGDEVLYVPYNGSQKTAIVVNIEICRIGEKYGNSVSSCDIDQHNNGTITFDNHHWCYFDQVKQVITK' A
#
# COMPACT_ATOMS: atom_id res chain seq x y z
N MET A 1 -8.46 -10.73 3.34
CA MET A 1 -7.00 -10.83 3.48
C MET A 1 -6.39 -10.45 2.16
N LYS A 2 -5.97 -9.19 2.05
CA LYS A 2 -5.30 -8.64 0.87
C LYS A 2 -3.80 -8.69 1.16
N GLN A 3 -3.18 -9.82 0.84
CA GLN A 3 -1.72 -9.93 0.90
C GLN A 3 -1.13 -9.08 -0.23
N VAL A 4 -0.23 -8.16 0.11
CA VAL A 4 0.53 -7.35 -0.86
C VAL A 4 2.02 -7.57 -0.65
N LYS A 5 2.78 -7.58 -1.74
CA LYS A 5 4.26 -7.60 -1.71
C LYS A 5 4.83 -6.59 -2.70
N ILE A 6 6.11 -6.25 -2.52
CA ILE A 6 6.87 -5.45 -3.48
C ILE A 6 6.84 -6.15 -4.85
N GLY A 7 6.57 -5.37 -5.91
CA GLY A 7 6.41 -5.81 -7.28
C GLY A 7 4.98 -6.16 -7.69
N ASP A 8 4.04 -6.26 -6.77
CA ASP A 8 2.62 -6.45 -7.12
C ASP A 8 2.07 -5.18 -7.78
N GLU A 9 1.13 -5.36 -8.71
CA GLU A 9 0.27 -4.29 -9.18
C GLU A 9 -0.95 -4.17 -8.26
N VAL A 10 -1.35 -2.96 -7.90
CA VAL A 10 -2.53 -2.74 -7.06
C VAL A 10 -3.47 -1.69 -7.65
N LEU A 11 -4.76 -1.86 -7.42
CA LEU A 11 -5.77 -0.83 -7.63
C LEU A 11 -5.93 -0.03 -6.33
N TYR A 12 -5.73 1.29 -6.40
CA TYR A 12 -5.88 2.19 -5.26
C TYR A 12 -6.73 3.42 -5.62
N VAL A 13 -7.29 4.05 -4.59
CA VAL A 13 -8.08 5.29 -4.70
C VAL A 13 -7.40 6.37 -3.84
N PRO A 14 -6.65 7.31 -4.45
CA PRO A 14 -6.08 8.44 -3.73
C PRO A 14 -7.18 9.41 -3.26
N TYR A 15 -6.83 10.40 -2.44
CA TYR A 15 -7.77 11.42 -1.95
C TYR A 15 -8.49 12.21 -3.06
N ASN A 16 -7.94 12.25 -4.28
CA ASN A 16 -8.60 12.86 -5.43
C ASN A 16 -9.72 11.98 -6.04
N GLY A 17 -9.99 10.81 -5.46
CA GLY A 17 -11.13 9.94 -5.74
C GLY A 17 -11.03 9.11 -7.03
N SER A 18 -10.03 9.34 -7.86
CA SER A 18 -9.88 8.60 -9.13
C SER A 18 -9.16 7.27 -8.92
N GLN A 19 -9.78 6.17 -9.33
CA GLN A 19 -9.13 4.85 -9.32
C GLN A 19 -7.89 4.84 -10.20
N LYS A 20 -6.79 4.29 -9.69
CA LYS A 20 -5.51 4.16 -10.39
C LYS A 20 -4.88 2.81 -10.11
N THR A 21 -4.06 2.33 -11.05
CA THR A 21 -3.15 1.20 -10.81
C THR A 21 -1.70 1.65 -10.78
N ALA A 22 -0.88 0.97 -9.99
CA ALA A 22 0.55 1.20 -9.91
C ALA A 22 1.29 -0.01 -9.33
N ILE A 23 2.62 -0.06 -9.51
CA ILE A 23 3.47 -1.15 -9.01
C ILE A 23 4.02 -0.78 -7.64
N VAL A 24 3.91 -1.69 -6.68
CA VAL A 24 4.43 -1.51 -5.32
C VAL A 24 5.96 -1.55 -5.31
N VAL A 25 6.60 -0.50 -4.78
CA VAL A 25 8.07 -0.43 -4.63
C VAL A 25 8.53 -0.40 -3.17
N ASN A 26 7.68 0.02 -2.24
CA ASN A 26 7.95 -0.02 -0.80
C ASN A 26 6.66 -0.20 -0.01
N ILE A 27 6.74 -0.89 1.13
CA ILE A 27 5.65 -1.09 2.07
C ILE A 27 6.18 -0.75 3.45
N GLU A 28 5.55 0.17 4.17
CA GLU A 28 5.91 0.53 5.53
C GLU A 28 4.74 0.25 6.47
N ILE A 29 5.00 -0.49 7.56
CA ILE A 29 4.02 -0.69 8.63
C ILE A 29 4.32 0.32 9.74
N CYS A 30 3.37 1.21 10.00
CA CYS A 30 3.48 2.26 11.01
C CYS A 30 2.86 1.79 12.32
N ARG A 31 3.45 2.15 13.47
CA ARG A 31 2.73 2.05 14.75
C ARG A 31 1.84 3.28 14.94
N ILE A 32 0.80 3.14 15.75
CA ILE A 32 -0.09 4.27 16.09
C ILE A 32 0.75 5.40 16.70
N GLY A 33 0.67 6.59 16.10
CA GLY A 33 1.39 7.77 16.55
C GLY A 33 2.80 7.94 15.96
N GLU A 34 3.28 7.00 15.14
CA GLU A 34 4.56 7.14 14.44
C GLU A 34 4.39 7.84 13.09
N LYS A 35 5.35 8.71 12.75
CA LYS A 35 5.39 9.43 11.48
C LYS A 35 5.92 8.56 10.32
N TYR A 36 6.73 7.56 10.65
CA TYR A 36 7.41 6.67 9.70
C TYR A 36 7.25 5.22 10.18
N GLY A 37 7.19 4.28 9.24
CA GLY A 37 7.02 2.86 9.54
C GLY A 37 8.29 2.05 9.34
N ASN A 38 8.20 0.74 9.58
CA ASN A 38 9.26 -0.20 9.24
C ASN A 38 8.99 -0.76 7.83
N SER A 39 9.99 -0.67 6.95
CA SER A 39 9.92 -1.28 5.63
C SER A 39 9.83 -2.81 5.71
N VAL A 40 8.90 -3.38 4.96
CA VAL A 40 8.68 -4.82 4.82
C VAL A 40 8.57 -5.20 3.35
N SER A 41 8.88 -6.46 3.01
CA SER A 41 8.74 -6.97 1.65
C SER A 41 7.31 -7.38 1.29
N SER A 42 6.48 -7.66 2.29
CA SER A 42 5.07 -8.03 2.14
C SER A 42 4.29 -7.87 3.45
N CYS A 43 2.98 -7.71 3.38
CA CYS A 43 2.08 -7.73 4.54
C CYS A 43 0.63 -8.06 4.16
N ASP A 44 -0.19 -8.42 5.14
CA ASP A 44 -1.66 -8.42 5.00
C ASP A 44 -2.20 -7.05 5.41
N ILE A 45 -2.62 -6.25 4.43
CA ILE A 45 -3.08 -4.89 4.70
C ILE A 45 -4.39 -4.85 5.51
N ASP A 46 -5.19 -5.92 5.49
CA ASP A 46 -6.43 -5.98 6.26
C ASP A 46 -6.14 -6.19 7.76
N GLN A 47 -4.96 -6.71 8.12
CA GLN A 47 -4.53 -6.93 9.51
C GLN A 47 -3.77 -5.73 10.11
N HIS A 48 -3.28 -4.82 9.25
CA HIS A 48 -2.52 -3.66 9.65
C HIS A 48 -3.30 -2.38 9.33
N ASN A 49 -3.93 -1.77 10.33
CA ASN A 49 -4.71 -0.53 10.12
C ASN A 49 -3.84 0.72 9.88
N ASN A 50 -2.51 0.63 10.03
CA ASN A 50 -1.58 1.75 9.90
C ASN A 50 -0.39 1.34 9.06
N GLY A 51 -0.32 1.85 7.84
CA GLY A 51 0.79 1.61 6.94
C GLY A 51 0.63 2.37 5.63
N THR A 52 1.72 2.47 4.90
CA THR A 52 1.81 3.16 3.61
C THR A 52 2.43 2.26 2.56
N ILE A 53 1.97 2.44 1.32
CA ILE A 53 2.56 1.81 0.15
C ILE A 53 3.08 2.91 -0.76
N THR A 54 4.33 2.79 -1.19
CA THR A 54 4.92 3.65 -2.23
C THR A 54 4.93 2.92 -3.56
N PHE A 55 4.69 3.66 -4.63
CA PHE A 55 4.58 3.15 -6.00
C PHE A 55 5.70 3.61 -6.92
N ASP A 56 5.89 2.90 -8.03
CA ASP A 56 6.85 3.18 -9.10
C ASP A 56 6.66 4.56 -9.77
N ASN A 57 5.45 5.12 -9.70
CA ASN A 57 5.12 6.44 -10.21
C ASN A 57 5.41 7.59 -9.21
N HIS A 58 6.20 7.36 -8.16
CA HIS A 58 6.54 8.30 -7.09
C HIS A 58 5.36 8.78 -6.23
N HIS A 59 4.19 8.14 -6.33
CA HIS A 59 3.10 8.36 -5.39
C HIS A 59 3.11 7.35 -4.24
N TRP A 60 2.37 7.65 -3.19
CA TRP A 60 2.12 6.73 -2.09
C TRP A 60 0.65 6.82 -1.66
N CYS A 61 0.17 5.80 -0.97
CA CYS A 61 -1.15 5.79 -0.35
C CYS A 61 -1.15 5.02 0.98
N TYR A 62 -2.20 5.22 1.78
CA TYR A 62 -2.46 4.43 2.97
C TYR A 62 -3.06 3.06 2.62
N PHE A 63 -2.93 2.08 3.50
CA PHE A 63 -3.43 0.72 3.29
C PHE A 63 -4.94 0.66 2.97
N ASP A 64 -5.76 1.51 3.59
CA ASP A 64 -7.22 1.61 3.36
C ASP A 64 -7.61 2.15 1.96
N GLN A 65 -6.67 2.81 1.30
CA GLN A 65 -6.82 3.30 -0.08
C GLN A 65 -6.61 2.20 -1.11
N VAL A 66 -6.03 1.06 -0.74
CA VAL A 66 -5.84 -0.10 -1.62
C VAL A 66 -7.13 -0.91 -1.72
N LYS A 67 -7.69 -0.97 -2.93
CA LYS A 67 -8.96 -1.65 -3.20
C LYS A 67 -8.76 -3.09 -3.63
N GLN A 68 -7.71 -3.40 -4.38
CA GLN A 68 -7.44 -4.74 -4.88
C GLN A 68 -5.96 -4.93 -5.17
N VAL A 69 -5.45 -6.14 -4.94
CA VAL A 69 -4.14 -6.58 -5.43
C VAL A 69 -4.37 -7.34 -6.75
N ILE A 70 -3.71 -6.90 -7.81
CA ILE A 70 -3.76 -7.46 -9.16
C ILE A 70 -2.54 -8.35 -9.31
N THR A 71 -2.61 -9.56 -8.77
CA THR A 71 -1.56 -10.57 -8.95
C THR A 71 -1.58 -11.07 -10.39
N LYS A 72 -0.43 -11.01 -11.08
CA LYS A 72 -0.19 -11.80 -12.30
C LYS A 72 0.26 -13.20 -11.95
#